data_AF-A0AAV4HKZ1-F1
#
_entry.id   AF-A0AAV4HKZ1-F1
#
_cell.length_a   1.000
_cell.length_b   1.000
_cell.length_c   1.000
_cell.angle_alpha   90.00
_cell.angle_beta   90.00
_cell.angle_gamma   90.00
#
_symmetry.space_group_name_H-M   'P 1'
#
loop_
_entity.id
_entity.type
_entity.pdbx_description
1 polymer ?
#
loop_
_entity_poly.entity_id
_entity_poly.type
_entity_poly.pdbx_seq_one_letter_code
_entity_poly.pdbx_strand_id
1 'polypeptide(L)'
;MAQVNESGRSQSASQHQKAMAERATTLIVWQDASVRWKDGFEVIFKRAALYGQQIVVTDHADRVTSNTMPEMFQYMREDVCRYHDVPEIANAMALHRPDPLVVRAIMNPWARCALEASCMCPSNYNVWVIRHCVKLGGNHRCHRFDQSALTLLTAKLYGEKRYKVEIPEQHKHVRVMRGDRLKTYFQD
;
A
#
# COMPACT_ATOMS: atom_id res chain seq x y z
N MET A 1 -22.02 -55.13 -16.56
CA MET A 1 -22.23 -53.93 -15.74
C MET A 1 -20.89 -53.53 -15.14
N ALA A 2 -20.29 -52.44 -15.59
CA ALA A 2 -19.06 -51.91 -15.01
C ALA A 2 -19.43 -50.91 -13.90
N GLN A 3 -19.12 -51.23 -12.65
CA GLN A 3 -19.22 -50.30 -11.53
C GLN A 3 -18.05 -49.32 -11.61
N VAL A 4 -18.35 -48.07 -11.95
CA VAL A 4 -17.38 -46.97 -11.91
C VAL A 4 -17.19 -46.58 -10.45
N ASN A 5 -15.95 -46.71 -9.98
CA ASN A 5 -15.54 -46.48 -8.61
C ASN A 5 -15.58 -44.96 -8.28
N GLU A 6 -16.67 -44.49 -7.68
CA GLU A 6 -16.90 -43.07 -7.34
C GLU A 6 -15.96 -42.52 -6.23
N SER A 7 -15.29 -43.42 -5.50
CA SER A 7 -14.40 -43.05 -4.38
C SER A 7 -13.10 -42.33 -4.82
N GLY A 8 -12.57 -42.64 -6.00
CA GLY A 8 -11.32 -42.05 -6.50
C GLY A 8 -11.50 -40.64 -7.12
N ARG A 9 -12.70 -40.33 -7.59
CA ARG A 9 -13.00 -39.04 -8.26
C ARG A 9 -13.11 -37.90 -7.23
N SER A 10 -13.71 -38.18 -6.08
CA SER A 10 -13.89 -37.24 -4.96
C SER A 10 -12.55 -36.82 -4.31
N GLN A 11 -11.63 -37.77 -4.11
CA GLN A 11 -10.31 -37.48 -3.53
C GLN A 11 -9.42 -36.68 -4.49
N SER A 12 -9.44 -36.97 -5.79
CA SER A 12 -8.65 -36.21 -6.78
C SER A 12 -9.18 -34.78 -6.97
N ALA A 13 -10.50 -34.57 -6.91
CA ALA A 13 -11.12 -33.25 -6.99
C ALA A 13 -10.79 -32.39 -5.74
N SER A 14 -10.78 -33.01 -4.55
CA SER A 14 -10.38 -32.36 -3.30
C SER A 14 -8.90 -31.95 -3.28
N GLN A 15 -8.00 -32.81 -3.78
CA GLN A 15 -6.58 -32.48 -3.94
C GLN A 15 -6.34 -31.41 -5.02
N HIS A 16 -7.08 -31.46 -6.14
CA HIS A 16 -7.02 -30.40 -7.15
C HIS A 16 -7.53 -29.07 -6.61
N GLN A 17 -8.60 -29.06 -5.81
CA GLN A 17 -9.12 -27.84 -5.19
C GLN A 17 -8.18 -27.28 -4.12
N LYS A 18 -7.53 -28.13 -3.32
CA LYS A 18 -6.46 -27.71 -2.39
C LYS A 18 -5.25 -27.17 -3.15
N ALA A 19 -4.78 -27.86 -4.18
CA ALA A 19 -3.68 -27.39 -5.02
C ALA A 19 -4.03 -26.11 -5.81
N MET A 20 -5.29 -25.92 -6.19
CA MET A 20 -5.80 -24.69 -6.83
C MET A 20 -5.93 -23.55 -5.82
N ALA A 21 -6.30 -23.83 -4.57
CA ALA A 21 -6.30 -22.86 -3.47
C ALA A 21 -4.87 -22.48 -3.04
N GLU A 22 -3.93 -23.42 -3.08
CA GLU A 22 -2.49 -23.19 -2.87
C GLU A 22 -1.82 -22.46 -4.05
N ARG A 23 -2.41 -22.57 -5.27
CA ARG A 23 -1.99 -21.83 -6.48
C ARG A 23 -2.72 -20.51 -6.68
N ALA A 24 -3.78 -20.23 -5.93
CA ALA A 24 -4.37 -18.91 -5.89
C ALA A 24 -3.35 -18.00 -5.21
N THR A 25 -2.70 -17.10 -5.98
CA THR A 25 -1.88 -16.05 -5.39
C THR A 25 -2.76 -15.26 -4.43
N THR A 26 -2.66 -15.53 -3.14
CA THR A 26 -3.42 -14.83 -2.12
C THR A 26 -2.90 -13.40 -2.11
N LEU A 27 -3.67 -12.48 -2.68
CA LEU A 27 -3.37 -11.06 -2.56
C LEU A 27 -4.00 -10.56 -1.26
N ILE A 28 -3.21 -9.85 -0.47
CA ILE A 28 -3.70 -9.10 0.69
C ILE A 28 -4.16 -7.75 0.18
N VAL A 29 -5.43 -7.42 0.41
CA VAL A 29 -6.02 -6.13 0.06
C VAL A 29 -6.17 -5.33 1.34
N TRP A 30 -5.55 -4.15 1.37
CA TRP A 30 -5.77 -3.13 2.39
C TRP A 30 -6.46 -1.93 1.74
N GLN A 31 -7.51 -1.39 2.36
CA GLN A 31 -8.23 -0.24 1.83
C GLN A 31 -8.94 0.56 2.93
N ASP A 32 -9.01 1.88 2.74
CA ASP A 32 -9.87 2.76 3.53
C ASP A 32 -11.34 2.47 3.21
N ALA A 33 -12.24 2.70 4.18
CA ALA A 33 -13.68 2.69 3.94
C ALA A 33 -14.15 3.74 2.90
N SER A 34 -13.30 4.72 2.58
CA SER A 34 -13.55 5.74 1.58
C SER A 34 -13.31 5.27 0.13
N VAL A 35 -12.72 4.09 -0.07
CA VAL A 35 -12.40 3.60 -1.40
C VAL A 35 -13.62 3.02 -2.10
N ARG A 36 -13.76 3.33 -3.39
CA ARG A 36 -14.76 2.75 -4.30
C ARG A 36 -14.03 2.20 -5.52
N TRP A 37 -14.32 0.95 -5.84
CA TRP A 37 -13.85 0.29 -7.05
C TRP A 37 -14.73 0.72 -8.23
N LYS A 38 -14.11 0.94 -9.40
CA LYS A 38 -14.78 1.24 -10.66
C LYS A 38 -14.60 0.07 -11.63
N ASP A 39 -15.32 0.13 -12.75
CA ASP A 39 -15.13 -0.82 -13.85
C ASP A 39 -13.67 -0.90 -14.31
N GLY A 40 -13.22 -2.11 -14.66
CA GLY A 40 -11.84 -2.36 -15.09
C GLY A 40 -10.82 -2.44 -13.95
N PHE A 41 -11.25 -2.46 -12.68
CA PHE A 41 -10.35 -2.56 -11.52
C PHE A 41 -9.48 -3.83 -11.50
N GLU A 42 -9.85 -4.85 -12.24
CA GLU A 42 -9.15 -6.13 -12.33
C GLU A 42 -7.71 -5.97 -12.84
N VAL A 43 -7.42 -4.87 -13.55
CA VAL A 43 -6.06 -4.50 -13.93
C VAL A 43 -5.14 -4.34 -12.72
N ILE A 44 -5.67 -3.85 -11.59
CA ILE A 44 -4.93 -3.67 -10.34
C ILE A 44 -4.58 -5.03 -9.76
N PHE A 45 -5.52 -5.96 -9.71
CA PHE A 45 -5.28 -7.33 -9.23
C PHE A 45 -4.27 -8.06 -10.12
N LYS A 46 -4.42 -7.98 -11.45
CA LYS A 46 -3.49 -8.57 -12.41
C LYS A 46 -2.07 -8.02 -12.23
N ARG A 47 -1.94 -6.71 -12.05
CA ARG A 47 -0.64 -6.06 -11.83
C ARG A 47 -0.05 -6.39 -10.45
N ALA A 48 -0.86 -6.49 -9.40
CA ALA A 48 -0.39 -6.91 -8.09
C ALA A 48 0.11 -8.36 -8.11
N ALA A 49 -0.59 -9.24 -8.83
CA ALA A 49 -0.15 -10.62 -9.05
C ALA A 49 1.17 -10.70 -9.85
N LEU A 50 1.41 -9.75 -10.78
CA LEU A 50 2.62 -9.72 -11.61
C LEU A 50 3.82 -9.07 -10.88
N TYR A 51 3.64 -7.86 -10.36
CA TYR A 51 4.70 -7.02 -9.79
C TYR A 51 4.85 -7.17 -8.27
N GLY A 52 3.97 -7.93 -7.62
CA GLY A 52 3.97 -8.18 -6.19
C GLY A 52 3.22 -7.15 -5.38
N GLN A 53 2.99 -5.94 -5.90
CA GLN A 53 2.32 -4.88 -5.16
C GLN A 53 1.63 -3.91 -6.11
N GLN A 54 0.50 -3.33 -5.68
CA GLN A 54 -0.12 -2.15 -6.31
C GLN A 54 -0.58 -1.18 -5.24
N ILE A 55 -0.13 0.08 -5.30
CA ILE A 55 -0.46 1.10 -4.31
C ILE A 55 -0.99 2.36 -4.98
N VAL A 56 -1.93 3.04 -4.31
CA VAL A 56 -2.45 4.34 -4.74
C VAL A 56 -1.41 5.44 -4.54
N VAL A 57 -1.08 6.11 -5.64
CA VAL A 57 -0.46 7.45 -5.70
C VAL A 57 -1.46 8.35 -6.42
N THR A 58 -1.63 9.60 -5.98
CA THR A 58 -2.57 10.54 -6.61
C THR A 58 -1.86 11.38 -7.67
N ASP A 59 -2.57 11.79 -8.73
CA ASP A 59 -2.03 12.62 -9.83
C ASP A 59 -1.39 13.93 -9.33
N HIS A 60 -1.76 14.39 -8.15
CA HIS A 60 -1.26 15.61 -7.51
C HIS A 60 -0.71 15.30 -6.11
N ALA A 61 -0.04 14.15 -5.97
CA ALA A 61 0.62 13.78 -4.73
C ALA A 61 1.64 14.85 -4.33
N ASP A 62 1.63 15.22 -3.06
CA ASP A 62 2.68 16.04 -2.48
C ASP A 62 4.02 15.29 -2.54
N ARG A 63 5.12 16.02 -2.47
CA ARG A 63 6.45 15.42 -2.30
C ARG A 63 6.54 14.74 -0.94
N VAL A 64 7.12 13.55 -0.87
CA VAL A 64 7.31 12.84 0.41
C VAL A 64 8.14 13.66 1.40
N THR A 65 9.10 14.45 0.93
CA THR A 65 9.89 15.39 1.76
C THR A 65 9.05 16.50 2.36
N SER A 66 7.93 16.87 1.74
CA SER A 66 6.97 17.80 2.34
C SER A 66 6.22 17.18 3.51
N ASN A 67 6.13 15.85 3.61
CA ASN A 67 5.23 15.20 4.57
C ASN A 67 5.96 14.18 5.48
N THR A 68 7.28 14.15 5.45
CA THR A 68 8.10 13.19 6.22
C THR A 68 9.05 13.93 7.14
N MET A 69 9.06 13.64 8.43
CA MET A 69 9.99 14.28 9.36
C MET A 69 11.45 13.90 9.09
N PRO A 70 12.42 14.82 9.28
CA PRO A 70 13.84 14.53 9.14
C PRO A 70 14.31 13.29 9.93
N GLU A 71 13.74 13.06 11.11
CA GLU A 71 14.07 11.93 11.99
C GLU A 71 13.80 10.58 11.33
N MET A 72 12.74 10.46 10.52
CA MET A 72 12.47 9.22 9.78
C MET A 72 13.54 8.95 8.73
N PHE A 73 14.00 10.00 8.03
CA PHE A 73 15.12 9.88 7.09
C PHE A 73 16.40 9.47 7.82
N GLN A 74 16.68 10.06 8.97
CA GLN A 74 17.82 9.70 9.82
C GLN A 74 17.75 8.24 10.28
N TYR A 75 16.59 7.80 10.77
CA TYR A 75 16.36 6.41 11.17
C TYR A 75 16.60 5.44 10.01
N MET A 76 16.08 5.75 8.83
CA MET A 76 16.25 4.94 7.63
C MET A 76 17.64 5.08 6.99
N ARG A 77 18.48 5.99 7.49
CA ARG A 77 19.81 6.36 6.97
C ARG A 77 19.75 6.80 5.52
N GLU A 78 18.80 7.66 5.23
CA GLU A 78 18.51 8.19 3.91
C GLU A 78 18.75 9.70 3.84
N ASP A 79 19.20 10.18 2.68
CA ASP A 79 19.34 11.61 2.40
C ASP A 79 18.00 12.19 1.92
N VAL A 80 17.50 13.22 2.60
CA VAL A 80 16.26 13.93 2.25
C VAL A 80 16.27 14.42 0.80
N CYS A 81 17.41 14.92 0.31
CA CYS A 81 17.54 15.47 -1.04
C CYS A 81 17.27 14.43 -2.13
N ARG A 82 17.60 13.16 -1.87
CA ARG A 82 17.34 12.04 -2.80
C ARG A 82 15.84 11.82 -3.05
N TYR A 83 14.98 12.22 -2.11
CA TYR A 83 13.54 12.00 -2.18
C TYR A 83 12.77 13.27 -2.55
N HIS A 84 13.47 14.35 -2.92
CA HIS A 84 12.84 15.64 -3.20
C HIS A 84 11.73 15.55 -4.25
N ASP A 85 11.94 14.79 -5.34
CA ASP A 85 10.98 14.65 -6.43
C ASP A 85 10.17 13.35 -6.37
N VAL A 86 10.18 12.67 -5.21
CA VAL A 86 9.41 11.44 -5.00
C VAL A 86 7.99 11.79 -4.58
N PRO A 87 6.96 11.44 -5.38
CA PRO A 87 5.57 11.67 -4.99
C PRO A 87 5.19 10.76 -3.82
N GLU A 88 4.48 11.30 -2.86
CA GLU A 88 4.02 10.55 -1.70
C GLU A 88 2.94 9.54 -2.07
N ILE A 89 3.06 8.35 -1.51
CA ILE A 89 2.03 7.33 -1.55
C ILE A 89 0.88 7.76 -0.64
N ALA A 90 -0.34 7.84 -1.18
CA ALA A 90 -1.51 8.22 -0.40
C ALA A 90 -1.96 7.13 0.58
N ASN A 91 -1.48 5.88 0.36
CA ASN A 91 -1.86 4.65 1.05
C ASN A 91 -3.33 4.71 1.47
N ALA A 92 -4.26 4.89 0.52
CA ALA A 92 -5.70 4.75 0.77
C ALA A 92 -6.20 3.36 0.35
N MET A 93 -5.41 2.70 -0.50
CA MET A 93 -5.58 1.31 -0.89
C MET A 93 -4.23 0.76 -1.33
N ALA A 94 -3.96 -0.49 -0.96
CA ALA A 94 -2.77 -1.22 -1.33
C ALA A 94 -3.08 -2.70 -1.49
N LEU A 95 -2.50 -3.32 -2.52
CA LEU A 95 -2.53 -4.76 -2.73
C LEU A 95 -1.12 -5.29 -2.58
N HIS A 96 -0.96 -6.35 -1.81
CA HIS A 96 0.33 -6.99 -1.56
C HIS A 96 0.24 -8.48 -1.83
N ARG A 97 1.13 -8.98 -2.69
CA ARG A 97 1.41 -10.40 -2.81
C ARG A 97 2.39 -10.77 -1.70
N PRO A 98 2.12 -11.81 -0.89
CA PRO A 98 2.99 -12.22 0.21
C PRO A 98 4.19 -13.02 -0.31
N ASP A 99 4.84 -12.54 -1.37
CA ASP A 99 6.06 -13.15 -1.87
C ASP A 99 7.29 -12.71 -1.06
N PRO A 100 8.39 -13.49 -1.09
CA PRO A 100 9.55 -13.22 -0.24
C PRO A 100 10.15 -11.82 -0.41
N LEU A 101 10.08 -11.24 -1.62
CA LEU A 101 10.62 -9.90 -1.87
C LEU A 101 9.74 -8.86 -1.18
N VAL A 102 8.42 -8.89 -1.43
CA VAL A 102 7.47 -7.92 -0.83
C VAL A 102 7.49 -8.02 0.69
N VAL A 103 7.48 -9.23 1.24
CA VAL A 103 7.49 -9.44 2.69
C VAL A 103 8.78 -8.91 3.32
N ARG A 104 9.95 -9.31 2.78
CA ARG A 104 11.24 -8.96 3.42
C ARG A 104 11.68 -7.53 3.17
N ALA A 105 11.39 -6.97 2.00
CA ALA A 105 11.89 -5.65 1.61
C ALA A 105 10.90 -4.52 1.90
N ILE A 106 9.60 -4.81 1.98
CA ILE A 106 8.57 -3.79 2.22
C ILE A 106 7.84 -4.05 3.54
N MET A 107 7.12 -5.17 3.68
CA MET A 107 6.21 -5.37 4.82
C MET A 107 6.95 -5.43 6.16
N ASN A 108 8.04 -6.21 6.24
CA ASN A 108 8.81 -6.33 7.49
C ASN A 108 9.49 -5.01 7.89
N PRO A 109 10.18 -4.27 7.00
CA PRO A 109 10.73 -2.96 7.33
C PRO A 109 9.66 -1.93 7.68
N TRP A 110 8.51 -1.95 7.00
CA TRP A 110 7.40 -1.05 7.28
C TRP A 110 6.80 -1.33 8.66
N ALA A 111 6.52 -2.60 8.99
CA ALA A 111 6.06 -3.01 10.31
C ALA A 111 7.09 -2.68 11.41
N ARG A 112 8.39 -2.94 11.16
CA ARG A 112 9.45 -2.56 12.10
C ARG A 112 9.46 -1.05 12.36
N CYS A 113 9.35 -0.23 11.31
CA CYS A 113 9.29 1.22 11.46
C CYS A 113 8.07 1.68 12.30
N ALA A 114 6.93 0.98 12.21
CA ALA A 114 5.78 1.27 13.05
C ALA A 114 6.01 0.94 14.54
N LEU A 115 6.83 -0.06 14.83
CA LEU A 115 7.15 -0.51 16.20
C LEU A 115 8.31 0.26 16.84
N GLU A 116 9.03 1.06 16.07
CA GLU A 116 10.22 1.77 16.52
C GLU A 116 9.87 3.23 16.79
N ALA A 117 10.01 3.64 18.05
CA ALA A 117 9.60 4.97 18.51
C ALA A 117 10.31 6.11 17.78
N SER A 118 11.46 5.85 17.14
CA SER A 118 12.24 6.83 16.38
C SER A 118 11.96 6.84 14.87
N CYS A 119 11.07 5.97 14.36
CA CYS A 119 10.79 5.88 12.92
C CYS A 119 9.48 6.56 12.50
N MET A 120 8.30 5.91 12.69
CA MET A 120 7.02 6.52 12.29
C MET A 120 6.58 7.64 13.22
N CYS A 121 6.87 7.53 14.52
CA CYS A 121 6.39 8.51 15.51
C CYS A 121 7.46 8.98 16.54
N PRO A 122 8.66 9.48 16.13
CA PRO A 122 9.65 10.14 16.99
C PRO A 122 9.09 11.00 18.15
N SER A 123 9.37 10.62 19.38
CA SER A 123 8.81 11.26 20.59
C SER A 123 9.08 12.77 20.76
N ASN A 124 10.01 13.36 20.00
CA ASN A 124 10.48 14.75 20.13
C ASN A 124 9.64 15.78 19.34
N TYR A 125 8.39 15.46 19.00
CA TYR A 125 7.59 16.29 18.10
C TYR A 125 6.97 17.53 18.72
N ASN A 126 6.99 18.60 17.93
CA ASN A 126 6.04 19.70 18.11
C ASN A 126 4.67 19.31 17.53
N VAL A 127 3.66 19.18 18.39
CA VAL A 127 2.26 18.90 18.05
C VAL A 127 1.72 19.83 16.95
N TRP A 128 2.27 21.06 16.83
CA TRP A 128 1.90 22.00 15.78
C TRP A 128 2.25 21.53 14.37
N VAL A 129 3.40 20.87 14.18
CA VAL A 129 3.83 20.33 12.87
C VAL A 129 2.90 19.20 12.43
N ILE A 130 2.41 18.40 13.37
CA ILE A 130 1.49 17.30 13.08
C ILE A 130 0.07 17.82 12.81
N ARG A 131 -0.42 18.77 13.61
CA ARG A 131 -1.84 19.19 13.58
C ARG A 131 -2.17 20.31 12.61
N HIS A 132 -1.26 21.25 12.39
CA HIS A 132 -1.59 22.50 11.68
C HIS A 132 -1.03 22.56 10.27
N CYS A 133 -0.28 21.53 9.85
CA CYS A 133 0.23 21.37 8.49
C CYS A 133 0.89 22.66 7.95
N VAL A 134 1.55 23.43 8.83
CA VAL A 134 1.95 24.81 8.51
C VAL A 134 3.08 24.77 7.49
N LYS A 135 2.93 25.50 6.39
CA LYS A 135 4.01 25.71 5.41
C LYS A 135 5.07 26.64 5.99
N LEU A 136 5.95 26.12 6.84
CA LEU A 136 7.12 26.86 7.29
C LEU A 136 8.21 26.74 6.22
N GLY A 137 8.30 27.70 5.30
CA GLY A 137 9.56 28.09 4.63
C GLY A 137 10.38 27.08 3.80
N GLY A 138 10.05 25.78 3.73
CA GLY A 138 10.78 24.79 2.95
C GLY A 138 10.77 23.40 3.59
N ASN A 139 10.15 22.43 2.90
CA ASN A 139 9.95 21.02 3.28
C ASN A 139 9.30 20.81 4.69
N HIS A 140 8.52 19.74 4.87
CA HIS A 140 7.84 19.40 6.14
C HIS A 140 6.64 20.31 6.53
N ARG A 141 5.45 20.03 5.99
CA ARG A 141 4.13 20.56 6.37
C ARG A 141 3.50 19.75 7.50
N CYS A 142 3.20 18.48 7.24
CA CYS A 142 2.60 17.55 8.19
C CYS A 142 3.18 16.16 8.06
N HIS A 143 3.47 15.52 9.18
CA HIS A 143 4.00 14.17 9.13
C HIS A 143 2.90 13.15 8.77
N ARG A 144 3.15 12.33 7.75
CA ARG A 144 2.25 11.27 7.29
C ARG A 144 2.82 9.87 7.55
N PHE A 145 3.36 9.66 8.75
CA PHE A 145 3.58 8.36 9.40
C PHE A 145 3.83 7.16 8.45
N ASP A 146 2.85 6.27 8.31
CA ASP A 146 2.94 5.02 7.56
C ASP A 146 3.09 5.25 6.05
N GLN A 147 2.45 6.30 5.52
CA GLN A 147 2.54 6.72 4.12
C GLN A 147 3.93 7.18 3.77
N SER A 148 4.55 8.00 4.63
CA SER A 148 5.92 8.45 4.50
C SER A 148 6.87 7.25 4.47
N ALA A 149 6.77 6.35 5.46
CA ALA A 149 7.63 5.18 5.56
C ALA A 149 7.48 4.25 4.34
N LEU A 150 6.25 3.95 3.91
CA LEU A 150 5.99 3.13 2.74
C LEU A 150 6.53 3.77 1.46
N THR A 151 6.41 5.09 1.34
CA THR A 151 6.97 5.85 0.21
C THR A 151 8.48 5.74 0.15
N LEU A 152 9.18 5.93 1.27
CA LEU A 152 10.64 5.82 1.32
C LEU A 152 11.11 4.41 0.98
N LEU A 153 10.48 3.37 1.55
CA LEU A 153 10.81 1.98 1.29
C LEU A 153 10.62 1.61 -0.19
N THR A 154 9.47 1.96 -0.77
CA THR A 154 9.17 1.67 -2.18
C THR A 154 10.07 2.47 -3.14
N ALA A 155 10.34 3.74 -2.85
CA ALA A 155 11.25 4.55 -3.66
C ALA A 155 12.69 4.03 -3.60
N LYS A 156 13.16 3.60 -2.43
CA LYS A 156 14.48 2.98 -2.26
C LYS A 156 14.59 1.66 -3.03
N LEU A 157 13.56 0.81 -2.97
CA LEU A 157 13.58 -0.52 -3.58
C LEU A 157 13.43 -0.45 -5.11
N TYR A 158 12.53 0.38 -5.62
CA TYR A 158 12.16 0.37 -7.03
C TYR A 158 12.77 1.52 -7.84
N GLY A 159 13.16 2.63 -7.21
CA GLY A 159 13.69 3.82 -7.89
C GLY A 159 12.79 4.26 -9.05
N GLU A 160 13.36 4.44 -10.22
CA GLU A 160 12.64 4.82 -11.45
C GLU A 160 11.58 3.79 -11.89
N LYS A 161 11.64 2.55 -11.40
CA LYS A 161 10.67 1.49 -11.73
C LYS A 161 9.43 1.52 -10.82
N ARG A 162 9.27 2.53 -9.97
CA ARG A 162 8.14 2.62 -9.02
C ARG A 162 6.76 2.60 -9.71
N TYR A 163 6.66 3.14 -10.92
CA TYR A 163 5.44 3.08 -11.75
C TYR A 163 4.89 1.66 -11.99
N LYS A 164 5.69 0.61 -11.78
CA LYS A 164 5.24 -0.78 -11.88
C LYS A 164 4.40 -1.21 -10.69
N VAL A 165 4.68 -0.68 -9.50
CA VAL A 165 3.98 -1.00 -8.24
C VAL A 165 2.98 0.07 -7.84
N GLU A 166 2.87 1.14 -8.61
CA GLU A 166 1.80 2.13 -8.51
C GLU A 166 0.61 1.72 -9.38
N ILE A 167 -0.58 2.06 -8.90
CA ILE A 167 -1.82 1.87 -9.66
C ILE A 167 -1.81 2.84 -10.83
N PRO A 168 -1.87 2.35 -12.08
CA PRO A 168 -1.94 3.20 -13.25
C PRO A 168 -3.31 3.88 -13.30
N GLU A 169 -3.35 5.14 -13.73
CA GLU A 169 -4.58 5.88 -14.02
C GLU A 169 -5.63 5.71 -12.90
N GLN A 170 -5.22 5.91 -11.64
CA GLN A 170 -6.02 5.55 -10.46
C GLN A 170 -7.44 6.09 -10.52
N HIS A 171 -7.65 7.30 -11.07
CA HIS A 171 -8.96 7.91 -11.21
C HIS A 171 -9.93 7.11 -12.11
N LYS A 172 -9.43 6.24 -12.99
CA LYS A 172 -10.24 5.35 -13.83
C LYS A 172 -10.71 4.11 -13.09
N HIS A 173 -9.88 3.55 -12.20
CA HIS A 173 -10.13 2.24 -11.59
C HIS A 173 -10.58 2.32 -10.13
N VAL A 174 -10.26 3.42 -9.46
CA VAL A 174 -10.50 3.62 -8.04
C VAL A 174 -10.94 5.06 -7.79
N ARG A 175 -11.83 5.25 -6.83
CA ARG A 175 -12.21 6.58 -6.34
C ARG A 175 -12.07 6.62 -4.83
N VAL A 176 -11.33 7.62 -4.33
CA VAL A 176 -11.23 7.89 -2.89
C VAL A 176 -12.28 8.95 -2.53
N MET A 177 -13.30 8.54 -1.79
CA MET A 177 -14.50 9.30 -1.46
C MET A 177 -14.52 9.65 0.04
N ARG A 178 -13.54 10.43 0.51
CA ARG A 178 -13.46 10.81 1.92
C ARG A 178 -14.67 11.67 2.31
N GLY A 179 -15.33 11.31 3.42
CA GLY A 179 -16.51 12.02 3.93
C GLY A 179 -17.80 11.73 3.15
N ASP A 180 -17.76 10.83 2.17
CA ASP A 180 -18.97 10.38 1.47
C ASP A 180 -19.94 9.70 2.44
N ARG A 181 -21.21 10.10 2.36
CA ARG A 181 -22.28 9.61 3.22
C ARG A 181 -23.32 8.94 2.32
N LEU A 182 -23.33 7.62 2.33
CA LEU A 182 -24.45 6.87 1.78
C LEU A 182 -25.62 7.04 2.74
N LYS A 183 -26.63 7.83 2.33
CA LYS A 183 -27.82 8.12 3.15
C LYS A 183 -28.55 6.87 3.64
N THR A 184 -28.39 5.73 2.96
CA THR A 184 -29.11 4.47 3.17
C THR A 184 -28.30 3.37 3.84
N TYR A 185 -27.00 3.56 4.15
CA TYR A 185 -26.15 2.45 4.62
C TYR A 185 -26.40 2.05 6.09
N PHE A 186 -26.95 2.96 6.90
CA PHE A 186 -27.31 2.73 8.30
C PHE A 186 -28.77 3.10 8.60
N GLN A 187 -29.65 2.99 7.60
CA GLN A 187 -31.09 3.12 7.87
C GLN A 187 -31.61 1.73 8.24
N ASP A 188 -31.78 1.51 9.55
CA ASP A 188 -32.54 0.40 10.13
C ASP A 188 -34.05 0.57 9.89
#